data_AF-A0A5J4ZHY7-F1
#
_entry.id   AF-A0A5J4ZHY7-F1
#
_cell.length_a   1.000
_cell.length_b   1.000
_cell.length_c   1.000
_cell.angle_alpha   90.00
_cell.angle_beta   90.00
_cell.angle_gamma   90.00
#
_symmetry.space_group_name_H-M   'P 1'
#
loop_
_entity.id
_entity.type
_entity.pdbx_description
1 polymer ?
#
loop_
_entity_poly.entity_id
_entity_poly.type
_entity_poly.pdbx_seq_one_letter_code
_entity_poly.pdbx_strand_id
1 'polypeptide(L)'
;MGLYGHRVGCLSVLCADAKQAIAIKSQLQQIVRAMYSSPPIHGILLVSTLLSDPYLRALWEEEIKVMANRIIKMRTTLRQSLEKLDSPLNWQHITNQVGMFCFSGLSPKQVNLLAKEFHIYMTQDGRISMAGVTTSNVNYLANAIHEVTKFSQQA
;
A
#
# COMPACT_ATOMS: atom_id res chain seq x y z
N MET A 1 -11.29 4.92 3.75
CA MET A 1 -11.47 5.70 4.99
C MET A 1 -10.22 6.49 5.41
N GLY A 2 -8.99 6.05 5.13
CA GLY A 2 -7.81 6.92 5.37
C GLY A 2 -7.54 7.28 6.83
N LEU A 3 -8.10 6.52 7.79
CA LEU A 3 -8.07 6.82 9.23
C LEU A 3 -6.75 6.39 9.91
N TYR A 4 -5.60 6.60 9.27
CA TYR A 4 -4.30 6.09 9.73
C TYR A 4 -3.96 6.50 11.17
N GLY A 5 -4.22 7.76 11.53
CA GLY A 5 -3.98 8.30 12.86
C GLY A 5 -5.02 7.91 13.92
N HIS A 6 -6.23 7.50 13.52
CA HIS A 6 -7.30 7.14 14.46
C HIS A 6 -7.21 5.70 15.00
N ARG A 7 -6.27 4.90 14.47
CA ARG A 7 -5.94 3.56 14.96
C ARG A 7 -7.15 2.61 14.99
N VAL A 8 -7.98 2.66 13.94
CA VAL A 8 -9.19 1.86 13.84
C VAL A 8 -8.89 0.53 13.16
N GLY A 9 -9.36 -0.56 13.76
CA GLY A 9 -9.27 -1.92 13.24
C GLY A 9 -10.21 -2.87 13.98
N CYS A 10 -10.30 -4.12 13.54
CA CYS A 10 -11.11 -5.15 14.17
C CYS A 10 -10.38 -6.50 14.09
N LEU A 11 -10.39 -7.26 15.19
CA LEU A 11 -9.98 -8.66 15.21
C LEU A 11 -11.24 -9.52 15.15
N SER A 12 -11.32 -10.39 14.14
CA SER A 12 -12.40 -11.37 14.00
C SER A 12 -11.83 -12.77 14.14
N VAL A 13 -12.50 -13.63 14.92
CA VAL A 13 -12.12 -15.04 15.10
C VAL A 13 -13.30 -15.91 14.69
N LEU A 14 -13.09 -16.74 13.66
CA LEU A 14 -14.07 -17.75 13.26
C LEU A 14 -14.05 -18.90 14.27
N CYS A 15 -15.19 -19.20 14.88
CA CYS A 15 -15.34 -20.24 15.88
C CYS A 15 -16.27 -21.35 15.35
N ALA A 16 -16.08 -22.58 15.85
CA ALA A 16 -16.90 -23.73 15.48
C ALA A 16 -18.36 -23.58 15.95
N ASP A 17 -18.56 -22.96 17.12
CA ASP A 17 -19.88 -22.75 17.71
C ASP A 17 -19.92 -21.50 18.61
N ALA A 18 -21.12 -21.16 19.10
CA ALA A 18 -21.35 -20.01 19.97
C ALA A 18 -20.66 -20.12 21.33
N LYS A 19 -20.51 -21.34 21.88
CA LYS A 19 -19.85 -21.56 23.17
C LYS A 19 -18.36 -21.24 23.07
N GLN A 20 -17.72 -21.67 21.99
CA GLN A 20 -16.33 -21.34 21.71
C GLN A 20 -16.14 -19.85 21.47
N ALA A 21 -17.05 -19.19 20.73
CA ALA A 21 -16.99 -17.76 20.49
C ALA A 21 -17.04 -16.93 21.80
N ILE A 22 -17.92 -17.30 22.73
CA ILE A 22 -18.01 -16.65 24.05
C ILE A 22 -16.71 -16.86 24.84
N ALA A 23 -16.18 -18.08 24.86
CA ALA A 23 -14.94 -18.40 25.56
C ALA A 23 -13.76 -17.59 25.02
N ILE A 24 -13.55 -17.56 23.70
CA ILE A 24 -12.46 -16.81 23.06
C ILE A 24 -12.63 -15.31 23.30
N LYS A 25 -13.83 -14.77 23.13
CA LYS A 25 -14.11 -13.35 23.39
C LYS A 25 -13.74 -12.95 24.82
N SER A 26 -14.04 -13.79 25.81
CA SER A 26 -13.71 -13.52 27.22
C SER A 26 -12.19 -13.37 27.45
N GLN A 27 -11.38 -14.19 26.78
CA GLN A 27 -9.92 -14.15 26.92
C GLN A 27 -9.33 -12.95 26.17
N LEU A 28 -9.82 -12.66 24.96
CA LEU A 28 -9.41 -11.46 24.23
C LEU A 28 -9.72 -10.18 25.02
N GLN A 29 -10.87 -10.10 25.69
CA GLN A 29 -11.20 -8.95 26.55
C GLN A 29 -10.24 -8.80 27.72
N GLN A 30 -9.80 -9.88 28.35
CA GLN A 30 -8.77 -9.82 29.41
C GLN A 30 -7.43 -9.32 28.89
N ILE A 31 -6.99 -9.80 27.72
CA ILE A 31 -5.77 -9.33 27.06
C ILE A 31 -5.86 -7.84 26.75
N VAL A 32 -6.97 -7.39 26.14
CA VAL A 32 -7.20 -5.97 25.83
C VAL A 32 -7.18 -5.12 27.10
N ARG A 33 -7.84 -5.59 28.17
CA ARG A 33 -7.89 -4.88 29.45
C ARG A 33 -6.49 -4.65 30.02
N ALA A 34 -5.62 -5.66 29.95
CA ALA A 34 -4.25 -5.57 30.45
C ALA A 34 -3.32 -4.74 29.54
N MET A 35 -3.52 -4.77 28.21
CA MET A 35 -2.64 -4.06 27.27
C MET A 35 -2.93 -2.57 27.17
N TYR A 36 -4.20 -2.21 26.97
CA TYR A 36 -4.59 -0.81 26.69
C TYR A 36 -5.96 -0.44 27.22
N SER A 37 -6.54 -1.25 28.13
CA SER A 37 -7.88 -1.10 28.71
C SER A 37 -9.02 -1.20 27.71
N SER A 38 -9.16 -0.24 26.80
CA SER A 38 -10.26 -0.11 25.85
C SER A 38 -9.81 0.69 24.61
N PRO A 39 -10.32 0.38 23.41
CA PRO A 39 -9.91 1.06 22.18
C PRO A 39 -10.42 2.52 22.11
N PRO A 40 -9.76 3.40 21.32
CA PRO A 40 -10.20 4.78 21.11
C PRO A 40 -11.53 4.85 20.34
N ILE A 41 -12.51 5.59 20.87
CA ILE A 41 -13.89 5.58 20.36
C ILE A 41 -14.12 6.40 19.09
N HIS A 42 -13.40 7.51 18.92
CA HIS A 42 -13.72 8.50 17.89
C HIS A 42 -13.66 7.91 16.47
N GLY A 43 -12.58 7.21 16.13
CA GLY A 43 -12.45 6.58 14.82
C GLY A 43 -13.50 5.48 14.58
N ILE A 44 -13.89 4.74 15.63
CA ILE A 44 -14.94 3.73 15.54
C ILE A 44 -16.29 4.37 15.21
N LEU A 45 -16.61 5.52 15.82
CA LEU A 45 -17.84 6.27 15.52
C LEU A 45 -17.89 6.78 14.08
N LEU A 46 -16.76 7.24 13.53
CA LEU A 46 -16.66 7.63 12.12
C LEU A 46 -16.98 6.45 11.20
N VAL A 47 -16.35 5.29 11.45
CA VAL A 47 -16.60 4.06 10.67
C VAL A 47 -18.06 3.63 10.81
N SER A 48 -18.60 3.63 12.02
CA SER A 48 -19.99 3.23 12.28
C SER A 48 -20.98 4.15 11.57
N THR A 49 -20.75 5.47 11.61
CA THR A 49 -21.61 6.47 10.93
C THR A 49 -21.59 6.24 9.42
N LEU A 50 -20.41 6.10 8.84
CA LEU A 50 -20.23 5.89 7.41
C LEU A 50 -20.85 4.58 6.93
N LEU A 51 -20.63 3.47 7.64
CA LEU A 51 -21.10 2.15 7.20
C LEU A 51 -22.60 1.91 7.45
N SER A 52 -23.21 2.62 8.42
CA SER A 52 -24.63 2.47 8.75
C SER A 52 -25.55 3.31 7.87
N ASP A 53 -25.01 4.33 7.21
CA ASP A 53 -25.73 5.18 6.26
C ASP A 53 -25.49 4.69 4.82
N PRO A 54 -26.54 4.25 4.08
CA PRO A 54 -26.37 3.74 2.72
C PRO A 54 -25.77 4.75 1.74
N TYR A 55 -26.08 6.04 1.90
CA TYR A 55 -25.56 7.09 1.04
C TYR A 55 -24.06 7.34 1.33
N LEU A 56 -23.67 7.46 2.59
CA LEU A 56 -22.26 7.63 2.97
C LEU A 56 -21.41 6.42 2.57
N ARG A 57 -21.96 5.21 2.73
CA ARG A 57 -21.31 3.99 2.27
C ARG A 57 -21.08 3.99 0.76
N ALA A 58 -22.10 4.34 -0.03
CA ALA A 58 -21.97 4.39 -1.48
C ALA A 58 -20.91 5.42 -1.91
N LEU A 59 -20.92 6.61 -1.30
CA LEU A 59 -19.89 7.64 -1.55
C LEU A 59 -18.48 7.13 -1.23
N TRP A 60 -18.30 6.46 -0.08
CA TRP A 60 -17.03 5.89 0.32
C TRP A 60 -16.53 4.78 -0.63
N GLU A 61 -17.44 3.93 -1.12
CA GLU A 61 -17.11 2.89 -2.11
C GLU A 61 -16.64 3.52 -3.43
N GLU A 62 -17.25 4.61 -3.88
CA GLU A 62 -16.79 5.37 -5.05
C GLU A 62 -15.41 6.02 -4.83
N GLU A 63 -15.17 6.63 -3.68
CA GLU A 63 -13.85 7.19 -3.34
C GLU A 63 -12.75 6.11 -3.34
N ILE A 64 -13.06 4.89 -2.85
CA ILE A 64 -12.15 3.75 -2.93
C ILE A 64 -11.82 3.42 -4.37
N LYS A 65 -12.82 3.35 -5.26
CA LYS A 65 -12.60 3.07 -6.68
C LYS A 65 -11.69 4.13 -7.31
N VAL A 66 -11.90 5.42 -7.01
CA VAL A 66 -11.04 6.50 -7.47
C VAL A 66 -9.59 6.29 -7.04
N MET A 67 -9.36 6.01 -5.75
CA MET A 67 -8.01 5.74 -5.22
C MET A 67 -7.36 4.51 -5.87
N ALA A 68 -8.11 3.41 -6.00
CA ALA A 68 -7.61 2.18 -6.62
C ALA A 68 -7.25 2.40 -8.10
N ASN A 69 -8.14 3.05 -8.87
CA ASN A 69 -7.91 3.36 -10.28
C ASN A 69 -6.70 4.25 -10.48
N ARG A 70 -6.45 5.21 -9.58
CA ARG A 70 -5.24 6.04 -9.62
C ARG A 70 -3.97 5.21 -9.44
N ILE A 71 -3.97 4.26 -8.49
CA ILE A 71 -2.83 3.36 -8.26
C ILE A 71 -2.58 2.48 -9.49
N ILE A 72 -3.63 1.88 -10.05
CA ILE A 72 -3.55 1.06 -11.27
C ILE A 72 -2.99 1.89 -12.43
N LYS A 73 -3.51 3.11 -12.64
CA LYS A 73 -3.01 4.04 -13.66
C LYS A 73 -1.51 4.31 -13.50
N MET A 74 -1.04 4.60 -12.29
CA MET A 74 0.38 4.87 -12.04
C MET A 74 1.28 3.65 -12.25
N ARG A 75 0.78 2.43 -11.96
CA ARG A 75 1.49 1.18 -12.30
C ARG A 75 1.66 1.04 -13.81
N THR A 76 0.57 1.20 -14.55
CA THR A 76 0.58 1.13 -16.02
C THR A 76 1.50 2.19 -16.61
N THR A 77 1.40 3.44 -16.15
CA THR A 77 2.24 4.54 -16.65
C THR A 77 3.72 4.31 -16.34
N LEU A 78 4.08 3.88 -15.12
CA LEU A 78 5.47 3.60 -14.77
C LEU A 78 6.07 2.50 -15.66
N ARG A 79 5.34 1.40 -15.83
CA ARG A 79 5.77 0.29 -16.70
C ARG A 79 5.96 0.78 -18.15
N GLN A 80 4.98 1.48 -18.71
CA GLN A 80 5.05 2.02 -20.07
C GLN A 80 6.21 2.99 -20.24
N SER A 81 6.49 3.85 -19.25
CA SER A 81 7.62 4.77 -19.30
C SER A 81 8.96 4.01 -19.29
N LEU A 82 9.09 2.92 -18.53
CA LEU A 82 10.28 2.07 -18.55
C LEU A 82 10.47 1.33 -19.88
N GLU A 83 9.38 0.81 -20.45
CA GLU A 83 9.39 0.16 -21.76
C GLU A 83 9.75 1.13 -22.89
N LYS A 84 9.29 2.40 -22.81
CA LYS A 84 9.64 3.46 -23.77
C LYS A 84 11.10 3.92 -23.71
N LEU A 85 11.80 3.62 -22.62
CA LEU A 85 13.22 3.91 -22.46
C LEU A 85 14.10 2.75 -22.93
N ASP A 86 13.53 1.77 -23.63
CA ASP A 86 14.23 0.57 -24.10
C ASP A 86 14.96 -0.18 -22.96
N SER A 87 14.36 -0.21 -21.77
CA SER A 87 14.92 -0.95 -20.65
C SER A 87 14.99 -2.45 -20.98
N PRO A 88 16.16 -3.11 -20.80
CA PRO A 88 16.34 -4.51 -21.16
C PRO A 88 15.70 -5.49 -20.16
N LEU A 89 15.14 -4.98 -19.05
CA LEU A 89 14.54 -5.77 -17.99
C LEU A 89 13.03 -5.97 -18.22
N ASN A 90 12.51 -7.10 -17.74
CA ASN A 90 11.07 -7.34 -17.74
C ASN A 90 10.40 -6.57 -16.58
N TRP A 91 9.48 -5.66 -16.90
CA TRP A 91 8.74 -4.83 -15.95
C TRP A 91 7.27 -5.23 -15.75
N GLN A 92 6.84 -6.39 -16.27
CA GLN A 92 5.45 -6.86 -16.17
C GLN A 92 4.95 -7.00 -14.74
N HIS A 93 5.83 -7.29 -13.78
CA HIS A 93 5.49 -7.41 -12.37
C HIS A 93 4.92 -6.12 -11.77
N ILE A 94 5.25 -4.95 -12.32
CA ILE A 94 4.68 -3.67 -11.87
C ILE A 94 3.15 -3.65 -12.03
N THR A 95 2.65 -4.22 -13.14
CA THR A 95 1.21 -4.29 -13.43
C THR A 95 0.54 -5.57 -12.93
N ASN A 96 1.29 -6.66 -12.75
CA ASN A 96 0.74 -7.92 -12.23
C ASN A 96 0.54 -7.88 -10.70
N GLN A 97 1.33 -7.06 -9.99
CA GLN A 97 1.15 -6.83 -8.56
C GLN A 97 -0.04 -5.90 -8.28
N VAL A 98 -0.73 -6.14 -7.16
CA VAL A 98 -1.92 -5.40 -6.74
C VAL A 98 -1.64 -4.62 -5.45
N GLY A 99 -2.39 -3.53 -5.25
CA GLY A 99 -2.32 -2.73 -4.03
C GLY A 99 -1.33 -1.57 -4.12
N MET A 100 -1.04 -0.95 -2.97
CA MET A 100 -0.27 0.30 -2.92
C MET A 100 1.25 0.10 -3.08
N PHE A 101 1.77 -1.10 -2.93
CA PHE A 101 3.21 -1.35 -2.91
C PHE A 101 3.65 -2.20 -4.12
N CYS A 102 4.78 -1.83 -4.70
CA CYS A 102 5.40 -2.57 -5.79
C CYS A 102 6.80 -3.01 -5.38
N PHE A 103 7.06 -4.30 -5.33
CA PHE A 103 8.42 -4.81 -5.28
C PHE A 103 9.04 -4.64 -6.66
N SER A 104 9.96 -3.69 -6.80
CA SER A 104 10.55 -3.33 -8.10
C SER A 104 11.58 -4.33 -8.59
N GLY A 105 12.19 -5.11 -7.70
CA GLY A 105 13.33 -5.98 -8.00
C GLY A 105 14.69 -5.25 -7.93
N LEU A 106 14.70 -3.97 -7.55
CA LEU A 106 15.93 -3.20 -7.39
C LEU A 106 16.75 -3.71 -6.20
N SER A 107 18.04 -3.87 -6.41
CA SER A 107 18.99 -4.22 -5.35
C SER A 107 19.22 -3.04 -4.39
N PRO A 108 19.68 -3.29 -3.15
CA PRO A 108 20.05 -2.23 -2.21
C PRO A 108 21.05 -1.21 -2.81
N LYS A 109 21.99 -1.68 -3.66
CA LYS A 109 22.94 -0.81 -4.35
C LYS A 109 22.23 0.18 -5.29
N GLN A 110 21.28 -0.30 -6.09
CA GLN A 110 20.48 0.53 -6.99
C GLN A 110 19.57 1.49 -6.21
N VAL A 111 18.96 1.03 -5.11
CA VAL A 111 18.15 1.89 -4.23
C VAL A 111 18.99 3.03 -3.63
N ASN A 112 20.22 2.74 -3.18
CA ASN A 112 21.11 3.78 -2.65
C ASN A 112 21.55 4.79 -3.72
N LEU A 113 21.78 4.34 -4.96
CA LEU A 113 22.05 5.25 -6.08
C LEU A 113 20.85 6.15 -6.39
N LEU A 114 19.64 5.58 -6.39
CA LEU A 114 18.40 6.36 -6.56
C LEU A 114 18.25 7.43 -5.47
N ALA A 115 18.55 7.12 -4.22
CA ALA A 115 18.49 8.08 -3.13
C ALA A 115 19.57 9.17 -3.23
N LYS A 116 20.80 8.80 -3.59
CA LYS A 116 21.96 9.70 -3.61
C LYS A 116 21.95 10.64 -4.83
N GLU A 117 21.70 10.11 -6.02
CA GLU A 117 21.86 10.84 -7.28
C GLU A 117 20.53 11.41 -7.81
N PHE A 118 19.41 10.78 -7.46
CA PHE A 118 18.08 11.15 -7.97
C PHE A 118 17.09 11.58 -6.88
N HIS A 119 17.48 11.56 -5.60
CA HIS A 119 16.62 11.92 -4.48
C HIS A 119 15.29 11.13 -4.44
N ILE A 120 15.31 9.87 -4.89
CA ILE A 120 14.17 8.96 -4.86
C ILE A 120 14.35 8.00 -3.70
N TYR A 121 13.43 8.06 -2.73
CA TYR A 121 13.50 7.28 -1.50
C TYR A 121 12.50 6.13 -1.50
N MET A 122 12.98 4.93 -1.21
CA MET A 122 12.19 3.71 -1.03
C MET A 122 12.87 2.81 0.01
N THR A 123 12.22 1.70 0.37
CA THR A 123 12.83 0.74 1.28
C THR A 123 13.97 -0.02 0.58
N GLN A 124 14.96 -0.47 1.37
CA GLN A 124 16.18 -1.12 0.86
C GLN A 124 15.93 -2.44 0.11
N ASP A 125 14.76 -3.05 0.31
CA ASP A 125 14.26 -4.22 -0.42
C ASP A 125 13.64 -3.87 -1.79
N GLY A 126 13.76 -2.62 -2.24
CA GLY A 126 13.22 -2.15 -3.52
C GLY A 126 11.70 -2.00 -3.54
N ARG A 127 11.01 -1.98 -2.40
CA ARG A 127 9.56 -1.78 -2.34
C ARG A 127 9.19 -0.30 -2.48
N ILE A 128 8.55 0.03 -3.60
CA ILE A 128 8.05 1.37 -3.93
C ILE A 128 6.61 1.52 -3.42
N SER A 129 6.29 2.67 -2.82
CA SER A 129 4.91 3.07 -2.60
C SER A 129 4.34 3.73 -3.85
N MET A 130 3.46 3.04 -4.58
CA MET A 130 2.73 3.58 -5.73
C MET A 130 1.85 4.77 -5.35
N ALA A 131 1.57 4.95 -4.05
CA ALA A 131 0.88 6.12 -3.55
C ALA A 131 1.65 7.42 -3.86
N GLY A 132 2.99 7.40 -3.78
CA GLY A 132 3.86 8.55 -4.05
C GLY A 132 4.17 8.79 -5.53
N VAL A 133 3.75 7.88 -6.42
CA VAL A 133 3.91 8.06 -7.87
C VAL A 133 2.74 8.88 -8.40
N THR A 134 3.05 9.92 -9.18
CA THR A 134 2.11 10.89 -9.75
C THR A 134 2.39 11.08 -11.23
N THR A 135 1.45 11.71 -11.94
CA THR A 135 1.65 12.09 -13.34
C THR A 135 2.82 13.07 -13.54
N SER A 136 3.16 13.86 -12.52
CA SER A 136 4.27 14.81 -12.58
C SER A 136 5.64 14.17 -12.35
N ASN A 137 5.72 13.05 -11.63
CA ASN A 137 7.02 12.45 -11.27
C ASN A 137 7.29 11.07 -11.91
N VAL A 138 6.29 10.40 -12.49
CA VAL A 138 6.43 9.03 -13.00
C VAL A 138 7.52 8.88 -14.08
N ASN A 139 7.67 9.88 -14.95
CA ASN A 139 8.72 9.85 -15.97
C ASN A 139 10.11 10.05 -15.37
N TYR A 140 10.25 10.93 -14.37
CA TYR A 140 11.50 11.10 -13.63
C TYR A 140 11.90 9.81 -12.92
N LEU A 141 10.94 9.15 -12.26
CA LEU A 141 11.15 7.86 -11.61
C LEU A 141 11.57 6.77 -12.62
N ALA A 142 10.89 6.66 -13.76
CA ALA A 142 11.22 5.69 -14.80
C ALA A 142 12.65 5.90 -15.35
N ASN A 143 13.00 7.15 -15.66
CA ASN A 143 14.34 7.52 -16.11
C ASN A 143 15.40 7.12 -15.08
N ALA A 144 15.21 7.49 -13.81
CA ALA A 144 16.16 7.15 -12.75
C ALA A 144 16.31 5.64 -12.56
N ILE A 145 15.22 4.88 -12.58
CA ILE A 145 15.25 3.41 -12.50
C ILE A 145 16.02 2.82 -13.69
N HIS A 146 15.78 3.31 -14.91
CA HIS A 146 16.52 2.88 -16.09
C HIS A 146 18.02 3.18 -15.95
N GLU A 147 18.37 4.39 -15.51
CA GLU A 147 19.76 4.82 -15.30
C GLU A 147 20.54 3.95 -14.30
N VAL A 148 19.92 3.53 -13.18
CA VAL A 148 20.62 2.69 -12.19
C VAL A 148 20.62 1.20 -12.57
N THR A 149 19.76 0.77 -13.49
CA THR A 149 19.65 -0.64 -13.90
C THR A 149 20.49 -0.98 -15.13
N LYS A 150 20.77 -0.02 -16.02
CA LYS A 150 21.57 -0.25 -17.24
C LYS A 150 23.01 -0.72 -16.97
N PHE A 151 23.63 -0.25 -15.88
CA PHE A 151 25.04 -0.56 -15.57
C PHE A 151 25.25 -1.94 -14.93
N SER A 152 24.19 -2.61 -14.47
CA SER A 152 24.31 -3.94 -13.86
C SER A 152 24.56 -5.07 -14.88
N GLN A 153 24.62 -4.75 -16.18
CA GLN A 153 24.88 -5.69 -17.27
C GLN A 153 26.33 -5.63 -17.82
N GLN A 154 27.19 -4.75 -17.30
CA GLN A 154 28.59 -4.59 -17.76
C GLN A 154 29.63 -5.21 -16.81
N ALA A 155 29.20 -6.05 -15.85
CA ALA A 155 30.07 -6.78 -14.93
C ALA A 155 29.79 -8.28 -15.00
#